data_AF-A0A4Z1E961-F1
#
_entry.id   AF-A0A4Z1E961-F1
#
_cell.length_a   1.000
_cell.length_b   1.000
_cell.length_c   1.000
_cell.angle_alpha   90.00
_cell.angle_beta   90.00
_cell.angle_gamma   90.00
#
_symmetry.space_group_name_H-M   'P 1'
#
loop_
_entity.id
_entity.type
_entity.pdbx_description
1 polymer ?
#
loop_
_entity_poly.entity_id
_entity_poly.type
_entity_poly.pdbx_seq_one_letter_code
_entity_poly.pdbx_strand_id
1 'polypeptide(L)'
;MHVNRSHHNTRGHCRTVLEILKATIINLASSVPAPPYFVNAAAKSGLQGIISKALSEGASSLVGDIEQLQSREGDGATPVIFAPMIIGDIQDEMALWQDENFGPVAAYRIAKSDEEAIAIANNTEFGLAAAVFTQDLRKGFAIAKQLEAGAVHINSMSVRDEPALPMGGM
;
A
#
# COMPACT_ATOMS: atom_id res chain seq x y z
N MET A 1 -29.11 -22.03 -21.77
CA MET A 1 -27.76 -21.44 -22.00
C MET A 1 -27.74 -20.05 -21.39
N HIS A 2 -27.36 -19.95 -20.10
CA HIS A 2 -27.21 -18.67 -19.42
C HIS A 2 -25.76 -18.22 -19.59
N VAL A 3 -25.57 -17.09 -20.28
CA VAL A 3 -24.26 -16.56 -20.66
C VAL A 3 -23.62 -15.85 -19.47
N ASN A 4 -22.42 -16.29 -19.14
CA ASN A 4 -21.52 -15.76 -18.12
C ASN A 4 -21.08 -14.33 -18.49
N ARG A 5 -21.54 -13.31 -17.74
CA ARG A 5 -21.27 -11.87 -17.96
C ARG A 5 -20.46 -11.20 -16.83
N SER A 6 -19.66 -11.94 -16.05
CA SER A 6 -18.95 -11.37 -14.90
C SER A 6 -17.50 -10.90 -15.19
N HIS A 7 -16.86 -11.35 -16.26
CA HIS A 7 -15.41 -11.12 -16.44
C HIS A 7 -14.99 -9.80 -17.10
N HIS A 8 -15.91 -9.05 -17.72
CA HIS A 8 -15.56 -7.76 -18.38
C HIS A 8 -15.73 -6.53 -17.48
N ASN A 9 -16.46 -6.63 -16.37
CA ASN A 9 -16.81 -5.46 -15.56
C ASN A 9 -15.74 -5.11 -14.51
N THR A 10 -14.99 -6.08 -14.02
CA THR A 10 -14.01 -5.91 -12.93
C THR A 10 -12.80 -5.08 -13.36
N ARG A 11 -12.29 -5.27 -14.59
CA ARG A 11 -11.15 -4.49 -15.10
C ARG A 11 -11.47 -3.00 -15.26
N GLY A 12 -12.70 -2.66 -15.61
CA GLY A 12 -13.15 -1.26 -15.73
C GLY A 12 -13.22 -0.55 -14.39
N HIS A 13 -13.83 -1.20 -13.39
CA HIS A 13 -13.96 -0.65 -12.04
C HIS A 13 -12.61 -0.48 -11.34
N CYS A 14 -11.70 -1.45 -11.43
CA CYS A 14 -10.35 -1.33 -10.88
C CYS A 14 -9.60 -0.13 -11.48
N ARG A 15 -9.69 0.05 -12.81
CA ARG A 15 -9.07 1.19 -13.48
C ARG A 15 -9.64 2.51 -12.96
N THR A 16 -10.95 2.63 -12.80
CA THR A 16 -11.59 3.84 -12.25
C THR A 16 -11.13 4.14 -10.83
N VAL A 17 -11.02 3.13 -9.96
CA VAL A 17 -10.54 3.33 -8.57
C VAL A 17 -9.09 3.82 -8.56
N LEU A 18 -8.21 3.22 -9.36
CA LEU A 18 -6.80 3.62 -9.41
C LEU A 18 -6.61 5.04 -9.95
N GLU A 19 -7.40 5.44 -10.97
CA GLU A 19 -7.38 6.82 -11.47
C GLU A 19 -7.86 7.82 -10.42
N ILE A 20 -8.95 7.52 -9.69
CA ILE A 20 -9.46 8.38 -8.61
C ILE A 20 -8.44 8.45 -7.47
N LEU A 21 -7.84 7.32 -7.09
CA LEU A 21 -6.81 7.25 -6.05
C LEU A 21 -5.61 8.11 -6.43
N LYS A 22 -5.09 7.93 -7.65
CA LYS A 22 -3.98 8.72 -8.19
C LYS A 22 -4.28 10.21 -8.18
N ALA A 23 -5.43 10.63 -8.71
CA ALA A 23 -5.83 12.03 -8.75
C ALA A 23 -5.98 12.63 -7.33
N THR A 24 -6.58 11.88 -6.41
CA THR A 24 -6.80 12.31 -5.03
C THR A 24 -5.48 12.50 -4.29
N ILE A 25 -4.53 11.57 -4.46
CA ILE A 25 -3.23 11.62 -3.80
C ILE A 25 -2.35 12.73 -4.37
N ILE A 26 -2.36 12.94 -5.69
CA ILE A 26 -1.65 14.08 -6.31
C ILE A 26 -2.19 15.42 -5.79
N ASN A 27 -3.52 15.54 -5.68
CA ASN A 27 -4.15 16.74 -5.14
C ASN A 27 -3.78 16.96 -3.66
N LEU A 28 -3.85 15.90 -2.84
CA LEU A 28 -3.45 15.96 -1.44
C LEU A 28 -1.97 16.35 -1.31
N ALA A 29 -1.07 15.72 -2.06
CA ALA A 29 0.36 16.03 -2.03
C ALA A 29 0.66 17.49 -2.41
N SER A 30 -0.12 18.07 -3.33
CA SER A 30 0.02 19.48 -3.72
C SER A 30 -0.33 20.46 -2.59
N SER A 31 -1.07 20.01 -1.57
CA SER A 31 -1.42 20.79 -0.38
C SER A 31 -0.43 20.65 0.78
N VAL A 32 0.54 19.72 0.68
CA VAL A 32 1.52 19.46 1.74
C VAL A 32 2.79 20.29 1.51
N PRO A 33 3.26 21.09 2.50
CA PRO A 33 4.34 22.07 2.29
C PRO A 33 5.72 21.47 1.97
N ALA A 34 5.99 20.24 2.42
CA ALA A 34 7.28 19.58 2.26
C ALA A 34 7.13 18.05 2.32
N PRO A 35 7.97 17.29 1.59
CA PRO A 35 8.01 15.83 1.69
C PRO A 35 8.45 15.36 3.08
N PRO A 36 8.02 14.16 3.50
CA PRO A 36 8.42 13.58 4.79
C PRO A 36 9.92 13.27 4.84
N TYR A 37 10.45 13.25 6.07
CA TYR A 37 11.84 12.94 6.38
C TYR A 37 11.98 11.50 6.87
N PHE A 38 13.05 10.84 6.43
CA PHE A 38 13.58 9.63 7.05
C PHE A 38 14.37 9.96 8.31
N VAL A 39 14.52 8.97 9.18
CA VAL A 39 15.35 9.06 10.39
C VAL A 39 16.84 9.23 10.05
N ASN A 40 17.32 8.65 8.94
CA ASN A 40 18.71 8.77 8.48
C ASN A 40 18.85 8.46 6.98
N ALA A 41 20.03 8.75 6.42
CA ALA A 41 20.33 8.52 5.01
C ALA A 41 20.36 7.04 4.62
N ALA A 42 20.78 6.15 5.53
CA ALA A 42 20.84 4.71 5.26
C ALA A 42 19.45 4.10 5.06
N ALA A 43 18.46 4.50 5.87
CA ALA A 43 17.07 4.08 5.73
C ALA A 43 16.47 4.55 4.39
N LYS A 44 16.75 5.80 4.01
CA LYS A 44 16.39 6.33 2.68
C LYS A 44 17.00 5.49 1.57
N SER A 45 18.32 5.25 1.59
CA SER A 45 19.02 4.48 0.56
C SER A 45 18.56 3.03 0.48
N GLY A 46 18.25 2.41 1.62
CA GLY A 46 17.66 1.06 1.68
C GLY A 46 16.35 1.00 0.92
N LEU A 47 15.41 1.91 1.22
CA LEU A 47 14.11 1.95 0.53
C LEU A 47 14.26 2.24 -0.98
N GLN A 48 15.14 3.16 -1.34
CA GLN A 48 15.44 3.46 -2.75
C GLN A 48 15.90 2.21 -3.51
N GLY A 49 16.76 1.40 -2.89
CA GLY A 49 17.22 0.13 -3.47
C GLY A 49 16.09 -0.86 -3.68
N ILE A 50 15.20 -1.01 -2.70
CA ILE A 50 14.06 -1.94 -2.77
C ILE A 50 13.09 -1.53 -3.87
N ILE A 51 12.74 -0.23 -3.97
CA ILE A 51 11.85 0.27 -5.03
C ILE A 51 12.49 0.13 -6.40
N SER A 52 13.78 0.48 -6.55
CA SER A 52 14.51 0.32 -7.81
C SER A 52 14.49 -1.13 -8.30
N LYS A 53 14.69 -2.07 -7.38
CA LYS A 53 14.63 -3.50 -7.67
C LYS A 53 13.21 -3.92 -8.10
N ALA A 54 12.18 -3.55 -7.35
CA ALA A 54 10.80 -3.89 -7.69
C ALA A 54 10.40 -3.38 -9.08
N LEU A 55 10.77 -2.13 -9.42
CA LEU A 55 10.53 -1.56 -10.74
C LEU A 55 11.27 -2.32 -11.85
N SER A 56 12.51 -2.76 -11.59
CA SER A 56 13.27 -3.60 -12.54
C SER A 56 12.68 -5.00 -12.74
N GLU A 57 11.94 -5.50 -11.75
CA GLU A 57 11.26 -6.81 -11.77
C GLU A 57 9.83 -6.72 -12.36
N GLY A 58 9.42 -5.56 -12.83
CA GLY A 58 8.15 -5.36 -13.54
C GLY A 58 7.04 -4.69 -12.74
N ALA A 59 7.32 -4.21 -11.52
CA ALA A 59 6.38 -3.34 -10.81
C ALA A 59 6.19 -2.00 -11.54
N SER A 60 5.05 -1.35 -11.32
CA SER A 60 4.72 -0.07 -11.95
C SER A 60 4.51 1.04 -10.92
N SER A 61 4.95 2.26 -11.24
CA SER A 61 4.65 3.42 -10.40
C SER A 61 3.29 4.01 -10.75
N LEU A 62 2.34 3.99 -9.81
CA LEU A 62 1.06 4.68 -9.93
C LEU A 62 1.21 6.17 -9.61
N VAL A 63 1.94 6.47 -8.53
CA VAL A 63 2.24 7.82 -8.02
C VAL A 63 3.72 7.89 -7.64
N GLY A 64 4.37 9.00 -7.99
CA GLY A 64 5.77 9.28 -7.70
C GLY A 64 6.71 8.81 -8.81
N ASP A 65 7.92 9.36 -8.81
CA ASP A 65 8.97 8.98 -9.76
C ASP A 65 10.25 8.66 -8.99
N ILE A 66 10.99 7.65 -9.48
CA ILE A 66 12.29 7.29 -8.97
C ILE A 66 13.31 8.44 -9.11
N GLU A 67 13.14 9.32 -10.10
CA GLU A 67 14.02 10.48 -10.29
C GLU A 67 13.88 11.52 -9.16
N GLN A 68 12.70 11.60 -8.52
CA GLN A 68 12.48 12.44 -7.33
C GLN A 68 13.20 11.90 -6.09
N LEU A 69 13.79 10.70 -6.18
CA LEU A 69 14.61 10.11 -5.13
C LEU A 69 16.04 10.64 -5.15
N GLN A 70 16.48 11.27 -6.24
CA GLN A 70 17.83 11.83 -6.32
C GLN A 70 17.92 13.07 -5.43
N SER A 71 18.90 13.05 -4.53
CA SER A 71 19.23 14.15 -3.63
C SER A 71 19.38 15.45 -4.42
N ARG A 72 18.63 16.50 -4.07
CA ARG A 72 19.08 17.86 -4.44
C ARG A 72 20.37 18.09 -3.69
N GLU A 73 21.50 18.09 -4.40
CA GLU A 73 22.79 18.45 -3.84
C GLU A 73 22.72 19.89 -3.32
N GLY A 74 22.91 20.05 -2.02
CA GLY A 74 22.92 21.35 -1.36
C GLY A 74 23.45 21.23 0.06
N ASP A 75 24.47 22.03 0.36
CA ASP A 75 25.00 22.46 1.68
C ASP A 75 25.58 21.50 2.72
N GLY A 76 25.76 20.21 2.41
CA GLY A 76 26.63 19.34 3.23
C GLY A 76 25.91 18.50 4.30
N ALA A 77 24.58 18.49 4.30
CA ALA A 77 23.79 17.39 4.84
C ALA A 77 22.84 16.89 3.74
N THR A 78 23.02 15.65 3.27
CA THR A 78 22.10 15.06 2.27
C THR A 78 20.67 15.06 2.82
N PRO A 79 19.71 15.76 2.19
CA PRO A 79 18.35 15.78 2.69
C PRO A 79 17.77 14.35 2.70
N VAL A 80 17.39 13.88 3.89
CA VAL A 80 16.76 12.56 4.11
C VAL A 80 15.27 12.57 3.74
N ILE A 81 14.87 13.45 2.82
CA ILE A 81 13.50 13.55 2.33
C ILE A 81 13.19 12.51 1.26
N PHE A 82 11.92 12.11 1.20
CA PHE A 82 11.43 11.14 0.21
C PHE A 82 9.98 11.45 -0.18
N ALA A 83 9.72 11.62 -1.47
CA ALA A 83 8.38 11.87 -1.98
C ALA A 83 7.53 10.59 -1.90
N PRO A 84 6.27 10.63 -1.41
CA PRO A 84 5.45 9.43 -1.30
C PRO A 84 5.26 8.72 -2.64
N MET A 85 5.41 7.39 -2.64
CA MET A 85 5.25 6.57 -3.84
C MET A 85 4.14 5.52 -3.65
N ILE A 86 3.39 5.24 -4.72
CA ILE A 86 2.46 4.12 -4.76
C ILE A 86 2.86 3.20 -5.90
N ILE A 87 3.16 1.96 -5.56
CA ILE A 87 3.67 0.97 -6.50
C ILE A 87 2.62 -0.13 -6.70
N GLY A 88 2.32 -0.42 -7.96
CA GLY A 88 1.40 -1.47 -8.41
C GLY A 88 2.13 -2.57 -9.17
N ASP A 89 1.34 -3.51 -9.71
CA ASP A 89 1.83 -4.68 -10.45
C ASP A 89 2.88 -5.52 -9.67
N ILE A 90 2.72 -5.54 -8.34
CA ILE A 90 3.59 -6.22 -7.40
C ILE A 90 3.33 -7.73 -7.38
N GLN A 91 4.40 -8.51 -7.42
CA GLN A 91 4.41 -9.97 -7.30
C GLN A 91 4.76 -10.39 -5.88
N ASP A 92 4.36 -11.61 -5.50
CA ASP A 92 4.53 -12.12 -4.13
C ASP A 92 6.00 -12.19 -3.71
N GLU A 93 6.92 -12.43 -4.63
CA GLU A 93 8.34 -12.65 -4.31
C GLU A 93 9.14 -11.34 -4.19
N MET A 94 8.52 -10.19 -4.50
CA MET A 94 9.20 -8.90 -4.44
C MET A 94 9.40 -8.46 -2.98
N ALA A 95 10.61 -8.04 -2.64
CA ALA A 95 10.95 -7.55 -1.29
C ALA A 95 10.07 -6.35 -0.86
N LEU A 96 9.62 -5.53 -1.81
CA LEU A 96 8.68 -4.43 -1.53
C LEU A 96 7.32 -4.92 -0.98
N TRP A 97 6.95 -6.17 -1.27
CA TRP A 97 5.72 -6.81 -0.78
C TRP A 97 5.95 -7.63 0.49
N GLN A 98 7.06 -8.37 0.55
CA GLN A 98 7.35 -9.30 1.64
C GLN A 98 7.86 -8.61 2.90
N ASP A 99 8.64 -7.54 2.75
CA ASP A 99 9.32 -6.88 3.87
C ASP A 99 8.58 -5.64 4.37
N GLU A 100 8.78 -5.31 5.65
CA GLU A 100 8.31 -4.04 6.21
C GLU A 100 9.31 -2.91 5.89
N ASN A 101 8.89 -2.03 5.00
CA ASN A 101 9.77 -1.06 4.35
C ASN A 101 9.90 0.30 5.07
N PHE A 102 9.10 0.53 6.13
CA PHE A 102 9.14 1.69 7.04
C PHE A 102 9.43 3.05 6.36
N GLY A 103 8.68 3.36 5.30
CA GLY A 103 8.83 4.59 4.57
C GLY A 103 7.54 5.03 3.89
N PRO A 104 7.51 6.21 3.25
CA PRO A 104 6.33 6.74 2.59
C PRO A 104 6.08 6.04 1.24
N VAL A 105 6.04 4.70 1.24
CA VAL A 105 5.70 3.88 0.09
C VAL A 105 4.48 3.03 0.44
N ALA A 106 3.55 2.91 -0.50
CA ALA A 106 2.46 1.93 -0.42
C ALA A 106 2.50 1.03 -1.65
N ALA A 107 2.46 -0.29 -1.43
CA ALA A 107 2.28 -1.26 -2.48
C ALA A 107 0.80 -1.69 -2.54
N TYR A 108 0.29 -1.98 -3.74
CA TYR A 108 -1.04 -2.56 -3.88
C TYR A 108 -1.05 -3.73 -4.86
N ARG A 109 -2.00 -4.64 -4.65
CA ARG A 109 -2.32 -5.74 -5.56
C ARG A 109 -3.81 -5.75 -5.88
N ILE A 110 -4.16 -6.26 -7.05
CA ILE A 110 -5.54 -6.37 -7.51
C ILE A 110 -5.97 -7.84 -7.37
N ALA A 111 -6.91 -8.10 -6.46
CA ALA A 111 -7.57 -9.39 -6.36
C ALA A 111 -8.83 -9.44 -7.23
N LYS A 112 -9.19 -10.63 -7.71
CA LYS A 112 -10.39 -10.90 -8.53
C LYS A 112 -11.58 -11.36 -7.69
N SER A 113 -11.35 -11.77 -6.44
CA SER A 113 -12.38 -12.13 -5.48
C SER A 113 -11.99 -11.76 -4.05
N ASP A 114 -12.94 -11.84 -3.14
CA ASP A 114 -12.68 -11.57 -1.72
C ASP A 114 -11.77 -12.66 -1.13
N GLU A 115 -11.91 -13.91 -1.56
CA GLU A 115 -11.07 -15.04 -1.13
C GLU A 115 -9.62 -14.85 -1.58
N GLU A 116 -9.40 -14.39 -2.81
CA GLU A 116 -8.06 -14.04 -3.30
C GLU A 116 -7.48 -12.86 -2.50
N ALA A 117 -8.29 -11.84 -2.19
CA ALA A 117 -7.85 -10.70 -1.38
C ALA A 117 -7.45 -11.12 0.05
N ILE A 118 -8.22 -12.01 0.68
CA ILE A 118 -7.91 -12.58 2.00
C ILE A 118 -6.62 -13.40 1.93
N ALA A 119 -6.47 -14.27 0.92
CA ALA A 119 -5.26 -15.07 0.76
C ALA A 119 -4.02 -14.20 0.57
N ILE A 120 -4.12 -13.12 -0.21
CA ILE A 120 -3.04 -12.14 -0.38
C ILE A 120 -2.73 -11.43 0.94
N ALA A 121 -3.76 -11.03 1.69
CA ALA A 121 -3.60 -10.28 2.94
C ALA A 121 -3.01 -11.14 4.08
N ASN A 122 -3.30 -12.45 4.11
CA ASN A 122 -2.75 -13.38 5.10
C ASN A 122 -1.39 -13.96 4.66
N ASN A 123 -0.95 -13.75 3.42
CA ASN A 123 0.35 -14.22 2.93
C ASN A 123 1.47 -13.26 3.34
N THR A 124 1.69 -13.12 4.64
CA THR A 124 2.74 -12.31 5.23
C THR A 124 3.16 -12.92 6.57
N GLU A 125 4.44 -12.75 6.94
CA GLU A 125 4.93 -13.14 8.27
C GLU A 125 4.55 -12.13 9.36
N PHE A 126 3.93 -11.01 8.97
CA PHE A 126 3.47 -9.96 9.87
C PHE A 126 1.94 -10.01 10.04
N GLY A 127 1.42 -9.41 11.11
CA GLY A 127 -0.02 -9.47 11.38
C GLY A 127 -0.50 -8.44 12.37
N LEU A 128 0.05 -7.22 12.37
CA LEU A 128 -0.29 -6.21 13.38
C LEU A 128 -1.73 -5.72 13.25
N ALA A 129 -2.10 -5.21 12.07
CA ALA A 129 -3.42 -4.64 11.83
C ALA A 129 -3.86 -4.74 10.37
N ALA A 130 -5.16 -4.85 10.14
CA ALA A 130 -5.79 -4.84 8.83
C ALA A 130 -7.03 -3.94 8.78
N ALA A 131 -7.45 -3.57 7.57
CA ALA A 131 -8.66 -2.78 7.36
C ALA A 131 -9.48 -3.28 6.17
N VAL A 132 -10.82 -3.25 6.31
CA VAL A 132 -11.78 -3.61 5.27
C VAL A 132 -12.68 -2.42 4.98
N PHE A 133 -12.68 -1.93 3.75
CA PHE A 133 -13.56 -0.85 3.29
C PHE A 133 -14.69 -1.42 2.42
N THR A 134 -15.94 -1.29 2.87
CA THR A 134 -17.12 -1.84 2.19
C THR A 134 -18.40 -1.13 2.64
N GLN A 135 -19.37 -1.01 1.74
CA GLN A 135 -20.72 -0.57 2.09
C GLN A 135 -21.57 -1.70 2.71
N ASP A 136 -21.23 -2.96 2.43
CA ASP A 136 -21.88 -4.13 3.03
C ASP A 136 -21.15 -4.51 4.31
N LEU A 137 -21.72 -4.15 5.46
CA LEU A 137 -21.16 -4.46 6.77
C LEU A 137 -21.13 -5.96 7.07
N ARG A 138 -22.11 -6.75 6.58
CA ARG A 138 -22.11 -8.20 6.80
C ARG A 138 -20.92 -8.84 6.11
N LYS A 139 -20.67 -8.42 4.86
CA LYS A 139 -19.46 -8.79 4.12
C LYS A 139 -18.19 -8.32 4.85
N GLY A 140 -18.18 -7.08 5.35
CA GLY A 140 -17.07 -6.54 6.13
C GLY A 140 -16.71 -7.40 7.34
N PHE A 141 -17.71 -7.81 8.13
CA PHE A 141 -17.51 -8.72 9.27
C PHE A 141 -17.10 -10.13 8.84
N ALA A 142 -17.61 -10.65 7.73
CA ALA A 142 -17.24 -11.97 7.23
C ALA A 142 -15.77 -12.02 6.77
N ILE A 143 -15.30 -10.98 6.10
CA ILE A 143 -13.89 -10.84 5.69
C ILE A 143 -13.01 -10.64 6.93
N ALA A 144 -13.40 -9.73 7.84
CA ALA A 144 -12.60 -9.41 9.03
C ALA A 144 -12.30 -10.64 9.90
N LYS A 145 -13.25 -11.59 10.00
CA LYS A 145 -13.06 -12.84 10.74
C LYS A 145 -12.05 -13.81 10.12
N GLN A 146 -11.69 -13.61 8.86
CA GLN A 146 -10.77 -14.49 8.13
C GLN A 146 -9.38 -13.88 7.98
N LEU A 147 -9.20 -12.60 8.34
CA LEU A 147 -7.91 -11.94 8.29
C LEU A 147 -7.07 -12.33 9.51
N GLU A 148 -5.82 -12.70 9.27
CA GLU A 148 -4.85 -13.08 10.29
C GLU A 148 -4.09 -11.84 10.76
N ALA A 149 -4.81 -10.97 11.48
CA ALA A 149 -4.25 -9.75 12.06
C ALA A 149 -4.78 -9.52 13.48
N GLY A 150 -3.95 -8.92 14.34
CA GLY A 150 -4.28 -8.67 15.74
C GLY A 150 -5.43 -7.67 15.93
N ALA A 151 -5.54 -6.69 15.05
CA ALA A 151 -6.66 -5.76 14.98
C ALA A 151 -7.20 -5.64 13.55
N VAL A 152 -8.53 -5.70 13.38
CA VAL A 152 -9.18 -5.49 12.09
C VAL A 152 -10.21 -4.36 12.20
N HIS A 153 -10.07 -3.35 11.34
CA HIS A 153 -10.96 -2.20 11.31
C HIS A 153 -11.88 -2.24 10.09
N ILE A 154 -13.19 -2.03 10.29
CA ILE A 154 -14.16 -1.92 9.19
C ILE A 154 -14.44 -0.43 8.94
N ASN A 155 -14.24 0.03 7.69
CA ASN A 155 -14.41 1.42 7.28
C ASN A 155 -13.61 2.41 8.13
N SER A 156 -12.41 2.00 8.56
CA SER A 156 -11.45 2.83 9.28
C SER A 156 -10.03 2.49 8.85
N MET A 157 -9.11 3.42 9.12
CA MET A 157 -7.69 3.18 8.90
C MET A 157 -7.19 2.08 9.85
N SER A 158 -6.18 1.32 9.40
CA SER A 158 -5.59 0.20 10.16
C SER A 158 -4.87 0.63 11.44
N VAL A 159 -4.44 1.89 11.57
CA VAL A 159 -3.67 2.41 12.71
C VAL A 159 -4.59 3.03 13.79
N ARG A 160 -5.83 2.55 13.93
CA ARG A 160 -6.72 3.05 14.98
C ARG A 160 -6.48 2.26 16.27
N ASP A 161 -5.57 2.76 17.09
CA ASP A 161 -5.34 2.25 18.44
C ASP A 161 -6.39 2.81 19.43
N GLU A 162 -6.88 1.97 20.33
CA GLU A 162 -7.78 2.33 21.43
C GLU A 162 -7.06 2.01 22.74
N PRO A 163 -6.72 3.01 23.58
CA PRO A 163 -5.86 2.82 24.76
C PRO A 163 -6.34 1.76 25.75
N ALA A 164 -7.64 1.45 25.75
CA ALA A 164 -8.26 0.46 26.63
C ALA A 164 -8.19 -0.98 26.09
N LEU A 165 -7.80 -1.18 24.83
CA LEU A 165 -7.70 -2.49 24.20
C LEU A 165 -6.25 -2.99 24.19
N PRO A 166 -6.03 -4.31 24.30
CA PRO A 166 -4.70 -4.88 24.14
C PRO A 166 -4.21 -4.68 22.71
N MET A 167 -2.94 -4.29 22.57
CA MET A 167 -2.24 -4.18 21.30
C MET A 167 -1.30 -5.36 21.12
N GLY A 168 -1.37 -6.02 19.97
CA GLY A 168 -0.50 -7.14 19.60
C GLY A 168 -0.87 -7.67 18.22
N GLY A 169 0.13 -8.12 17.44
CA GLY A 169 -0.08 -8.82 16.18
C GLY A 169 -0.30 -10.32 16.36
N MET A 170 -0.55 -11.00 15.25
CA MET A 170 -0.63 -12.48 15.16
C MET A 170 0.75 -13.11 14.92
#